data_AF-A0A0F9G615-F1
#
_entry.id   AF-A0A0F9G615-F1
#
_cell.length_a   1.000
_cell.length_b   1.000
_cell.length_c   1.000
_cell.angle_alpha   90.00
_cell.angle_beta   90.00
_cell.angle_gamma   90.00
#
_symmetry.space_group_name_H-M   'P 1'
#
loop_
_entity.id
_entity.type
_entity.pdbx_description
1 polymer ?
#
loop_
_entity_poly.entity_id
_entity_poly.type
_entity_poly.pdbx_seq_one_letter_code
_entity_poly.pdbx_strand_id
1 'polypeptide(L)'
;MGAGEERTQHDKHGPVERRQYDGEYYNQKGKVMRMSEAYPSKYLKAQDLKGQRVMVTISHVTMEDIGDESKSESKPVVFFQGKDKGMVLNKTNAAQISFMYGDESDSWCDKKIELFTMMVAFQGQQVPAIRIAPPPNVPMTGQPMP
;
A
#
# COMPACT_ATOMS: atom_id res chain seq x y z
N MET A 1 76.86 -23.73 8.68
CA MET A 1 77.37 -22.39 9.05
C MET A 1 76.32 -21.37 8.61
N GLY A 2 75.54 -20.63 9.40
CA GLY A 2 75.12 -20.56 10.82
C GLY A 2 73.72 -19.87 10.77
N ALA A 3 72.69 -20.33 11.49
CA ALA A 3 72.31 -20.00 12.88
C ALA A 3 71.83 -18.54 13.11
N GLY A 4 70.63 -18.42 13.70
CA GLY A 4 69.92 -17.20 14.18
C GLY A 4 68.45 -17.20 13.71
N GLU A 5 67.42 -17.76 14.40
CA GLU A 5 66.81 -17.37 15.71
C GLU A 5 66.45 -15.87 15.75
N GLU A 6 65.31 -15.36 16.23
CA GLU A 6 64.13 -15.90 16.91
C GLU A 6 62.96 -14.86 16.85
N ARG A 7 61.83 -15.24 17.46
CA ARG A 7 60.47 -14.66 17.49
C ARG A 7 60.35 -13.23 18.04
N THR A 8 59.20 -12.57 17.80
CA THR A 8 58.24 -11.97 18.81
C THR A 8 56.98 -11.48 18.06
N GLN A 9 55.87 -12.22 18.09
CA GLN A 9 54.59 -11.96 18.79
C GLN A 9 53.77 -10.69 18.44
N HIS A 10 52.54 -10.97 17.98
CA HIS A 10 51.24 -10.34 18.30
C HIS A 10 51.11 -8.82 18.28
N ASP A 11 50.27 -8.31 17.38
CA ASP A 11 49.30 -7.31 17.82
C ASP A 11 47.92 -7.46 17.19
N LYS A 12 46.93 -7.23 18.05
CA LYS A 12 45.54 -7.63 17.94
C LYS A 12 44.77 -6.50 17.25
N HIS A 13 44.27 -6.72 16.04
CA HIS A 13 43.28 -5.79 15.48
C HIS A 13 41.92 -6.12 16.11
N GLY A 14 41.49 -5.20 16.98
CA GLY A 14 40.25 -5.26 17.75
C GLY A 14 38.97 -5.26 16.90
N PRO A 15 37.81 -5.34 17.54
CA PRO A 15 36.53 -5.54 16.86
C PRO A 15 36.18 -4.30 16.02
N VAL A 16 35.86 -4.52 14.74
CA VAL A 16 35.22 -3.52 13.88
C VAL A 16 33.85 -3.19 14.43
N GLU A 17 33.78 -2.10 15.17
CA GLU A 17 32.55 -1.56 15.74
C GLU A 17 31.57 -1.19 14.61
N ARG A 18 30.35 -1.70 14.72
CA ARG A 18 29.21 -1.39 13.84
C ARG A 18 28.97 0.12 13.91
N ARG A 19 29.48 0.86 12.93
CA ARG A 19 29.06 2.25 12.69
C ARG A 19 27.57 2.22 12.36
N GLN A 20 26.76 2.66 13.31
CA GLN A 20 25.37 3.00 13.07
C GLN A 20 25.36 4.07 11.98
N TYR A 21 24.69 3.77 10.88
CA TYR A 21 24.48 4.73 9.80
C TYR A 21 23.27 5.59 10.19
N ASP A 22 23.55 6.61 10.99
CA ASP A 22 22.56 7.60 11.42
C ASP A 22 22.47 8.65 10.31
N GLY A 23 21.83 8.26 9.20
CA GLY A 23 21.68 9.08 8.02
C GLY A 23 20.67 10.20 8.21
N GLU A 24 20.97 11.17 9.08
CA GLU A 24 20.22 12.42 9.17
C GLU A 24 20.68 13.37 8.06
N TYR A 25 20.12 13.20 6.87
CA TYR A 25 20.26 14.20 5.80
C TYR A 25 19.32 15.38 6.06
N TYR A 26 19.81 16.39 6.79
CA TYR A 26 19.15 17.69 6.88
C TYR A 26 19.48 18.53 5.64
N ASN A 27 18.50 18.72 4.75
CA ASN A 27 18.56 19.79 3.75
C ASN A 27 18.15 21.11 4.41
N GLN A 28 19.10 22.02 4.60
CA GLN A 28 18.83 23.40 5.00
C GLN A 28 18.08 24.12 3.86
N LYS A 29 16.77 24.36 4.08
CA LYS A 29 15.81 25.18 3.29
C LYS A 29 14.92 24.49 2.23
N GLY A 30 14.69 23.18 2.31
CA GLY A 30 13.68 22.52 1.46
C GLY A 30 12.71 21.67 2.29
N LYS A 31 11.40 21.86 2.13
CA LYS A 31 10.35 20.95 2.64
C LYS A 31 10.79 19.50 2.40
N VAL A 32 10.80 18.67 3.44
CA VAL A 32 11.07 17.22 3.31
C VAL A 32 10.13 16.67 2.25
N MET A 33 10.66 16.29 1.09
CA MET A 33 9.87 15.79 -0.03
C MET A 33 9.60 14.31 0.21
N ARG A 34 8.35 13.96 0.49
CA ARG A 34 7.92 12.57 0.44
C ARG A 34 7.70 12.20 -1.02
N MET A 35 8.41 11.19 -1.52
CA MET A 35 8.28 10.76 -2.91
C MET A 35 6.84 10.36 -3.29
N SER A 36 6.03 9.93 -2.32
CA SER A 36 4.60 9.68 -2.51
C SER A 36 3.77 10.95 -2.80
N GLU A 37 4.24 12.12 -2.35
CA GLU A 37 3.62 13.44 -2.57
C GLU A 37 4.16 14.14 -3.83
N ALA A 38 5.32 13.72 -4.33
CA ALA A 38 5.94 14.29 -5.54
C ALA A 38 5.17 13.97 -6.83
N TYR A 39 4.35 12.91 -6.82
CA TYR A 39 3.57 12.44 -7.96
C TYR A 39 2.11 12.24 -7.56
N PRO A 40 1.29 13.32 -7.56
CA PRO A 40 -0.12 13.21 -7.24
C PRO A 40 -0.82 12.25 -8.21
N SER A 41 -1.61 11.33 -7.67
CA SER A 41 -2.36 10.35 -8.45
C SER A 41 -3.85 10.48 -8.13
N LYS A 42 -4.68 10.31 -9.16
CA LYS A 42 -6.14 10.21 -9.05
C LYS A 42 -6.58 9.02 -8.20
N TYR A 43 -5.73 8.00 -8.04
CA TYR A 43 -6.06 6.75 -7.38
C TYR A 43 -5.35 6.57 -6.05
N LEU A 44 -6.04 5.94 -5.10
CA LEU A 44 -5.49 5.57 -3.81
C LEU A 44 -4.38 4.53 -3.94
N LYS A 45 -3.30 4.77 -3.20
CA LYS A 45 -2.21 3.83 -2.95
C LYS A 45 -2.26 3.38 -1.50
N ALA A 46 -1.74 2.19 -1.20
CA ALA A 46 -1.74 1.65 0.17
C ALA A 46 -1.11 2.59 1.23
N GLN A 47 -0.16 3.43 0.80
CA GLN A 47 0.49 4.44 1.65
C GLN A 47 -0.43 5.62 1.99
N ASP A 48 -1.44 5.93 1.16
CA ASP A 48 -2.39 7.03 1.41
C ASP A 48 -3.22 6.78 2.67
N LEU A 49 -3.49 5.50 3.00
CA LEU A 49 -4.21 5.12 4.21
C LEU A 49 -3.37 5.25 5.49
N LYS A 50 -2.05 5.42 5.39
CA LYS A 50 -1.14 5.59 6.54
C LYS A 50 -1.31 4.53 7.65
N GLY A 51 -1.65 3.30 7.27
CA GLY A 51 -1.92 2.18 8.19
C GLY A 51 -3.25 2.27 8.94
N GLN A 52 -4.10 3.24 8.63
CA GLN A 52 -5.42 3.41 9.25
C GLN A 52 -6.47 2.56 8.54
N ARG A 53 -7.52 2.20 9.29
CA ARG A 53 -8.78 1.72 8.74
C ARG A 53 -9.69 2.93 8.52
N VAL A 54 -10.22 3.10 7.32
CA VAL A 54 -10.95 4.31 6.91
C VAL A 54 -12.33 3.92 6.41
N MET A 55 -13.36 4.41 7.10
CA MET A 55 -14.74 4.28 6.63
C MET A 55 -15.02 5.28 5.50
N VAL A 56 -15.57 4.79 4.40
CA VAL A 56 -15.96 5.59 3.24
C VAL A 56 -17.35 5.19 2.76
N THR A 57 -18.05 6.13 2.14
CA THR A 57 -19.30 5.90 1.43
C THR A 57 -19.02 5.91 -0.06
N ILE A 58 -19.48 4.90 -0.78
CA ILE A 58 -19.35 4.80 -2.24
C ILE A 58 -20.21 5.88 -2.89
N SER A 59 -19.62 6.64 -3.82
CA SER A 59 -20.33 7.60 -4.65
C SER A 59 -20.78 6.97 -5.97
N HIS A 60 -19.88 6.30 -6.69
CA HIS A 60 -20.18 5.63 -7.95
C HIS A 60 -19.00 4.72 -8.33
N VAL A 61 -19.22 3.87 -9.33
CA VAL A 61 -18.18 3.08 -10.01
C VAL A 61 -18.16 3.49 -11.47
N THR A 62 -16.97 3.62 -12.06
CA THR A 62 -16.79 3.86 -13.49
C THR A 62 -15.66 3.00 -14.02
N MET A 63 -15.72 2.64 -15.30
CA MET A 63 -14.59 2.01 -15.99
C MET A 63 -13.60 3.10 -16.39
N GLU A 64 -12.33 2.95 -16.01
CA GLU A 64 -11.26 3.84 -16.44
C GLU A 64 -10.09 3.03 -17.01
N ASP A 65 -9.40 3.62 -17.98
CA ASP A 65 -8.19 3.05 -18.54
C ASP A 65 -7.01 3.32 -17.60
N ILE A 66 -6.47 2.25 -17.02
CA ILE A 66 -5.41 2.30 -16.02
C ILE A 66 -4.09 1.87 -16.65
N GLY A 67 -3.09 2.77 -16.63
CA GLY A 67 -1.76 2.54 -17.17
C GLY A 67 -1.37 3.63 -18.16
N ASP A 68 -0.27 3.40 -18.87
CA ASP A 68 0.15 4.26 -19.97
C ASP A 68 -0.65 3.93 -21.24
N GLU A 69 -0.74 4.87 -22.18
CA GLU A 69 -1.53 4.76 -23.43
C GLU A 69 -1.24 3.47 -24.23
N SER A 70 -0.02 2.95 -24.19
CA SER A 70 0.37 1.72 -24.90
C SER A 70 0.05 0.41 -24.16
N LYS A 71 -0.29 0.47 -22.87
CA LYS A 71 -0.51 -0.69 -21.99
C LYS A 71 -1.66 -0.47 -21.00
N SER A 72 -2.63 0.37 -21.37
CA SER A 72 -3.75 0.67 -20.50
C SER A 72 -4.70 -0.52 -20.41
N GLU A 73 -5.17 -0.82 -19.20
CA GLU A 73 -6.19 -1.83 -18.95
C GLU A 73 -7.44 -1.13 -18.42
N SER A 74 -8.58 -1.36 -19.06
CA SER A 74 -9.85 -0.88 -18.57
C SER A 74 -10.24 -1.61 -17.28
N LYS A 75 -10.36 -0.86 -16.18
CA LYS A 75 -10.66 -1.40 -14.84
C LYS A 75 -11.76 -0.59 -14.16
N PRO A 76 -12.60 -1.25 -13.35
CA PRO A 76 -13.55 -0.53 -12.51
C PRO A 76 -12.80 0.27 -11.44
N VAL A 77 -13.20 1.52 -11.27
CA VAL A 77 -12.71 2.43 -10.24
C VAL A 77 -13.89 2.86 -9.39
N VAL A 78 -13.79 2.66 -8.08
CA VAL A 78 -14.79 3.14 -7.12
C VAL A 78 -14.39 4.52 -6.60
N PHE A 79 -15.32 5.46 -6.63
CA PHE A 79 -15.17 6.80 -6.06
C PHE A 79 -15.96 6.92 -4.77
N PHE A 80 -15.53 7.82 -3.88
CA PHE A 80 -16.09 7.99 -2.55
C PHE A 80 -16.62 9.39 -2.33
N GLN A 81 -17.72 9.52 -1.57
CA GLN A 81 -18.30 10.81 -1.25
C GLN A 81 -17.34 11.67 -0.43
N GLY A 82 -17.14 12.92 -0.86
CA GLY A 82 -16.27 13.88 -0.19
C GLY A 82 -14.79 13.47 -0.16
N LYS A 83 -14.34 12.64 -1.12
CA LYS A 83 -12.93 12.27 -1.29
C LYS A 83 -12.49 12.55 -2.72
N ASP A 84 -11.26 13.05 -2.86
CA ASP A 84 -10.72 13.44 -4.17
C ASP A 84 -10.16 12.25 -4.97
N LYS A 85 -9.81 11.16 -4.28
CA LYS A 85 -9.19 9.97 -4.90
C LYS A 85 -10.18 8.81 -5.01
N GLY A 86 -10.17 8.16 -6.17
CA GLY A 86 -10.83 6.87 -6.38
C GLY A 86 -9.93 5.70 -5.98
N MET A 87 -10.47 4.49 -5.97
CA MET A 87 -9.72 3.25 -5.77
C MET A 87 -9.91 2.33 -6.97
N VAL A 88 -8.82 1.98 -7.64
CA VAL A 88 -8.85 0.96 -8.70
C VAL A 88 -9.20 -0.38 -8.06
N LEU A 89 -10.27 -1.01 -8.55
CA LEU A 89 -10.72 -2.29 -8.05
C LEU A 89 -9.97 -3.41 -8.77
N ASN A 90 -9.31 -4.26 -7.98
CA ASN A 90 -8.90 -5.58 -8.44
C ASN A 90 -10.05 -6.58 -8.22
N LYS A 91 -9.92 -7.78 -8.79
CA LYS A 91 -10.94 -8.84 -8.70
C LYS A 91 -11.34 -9.15 -7.26
N THR A 92 -10.38 -9.22 -6.34
CA THR A 92 -10.66 -9.51 -4.91
C THR A 92 -11.51 -8.42 -4.26
N ASN A 93 -11.17 -7.15 -4.50
CA ASN A 93 -11.88 -6.03 -3.90
C ASN A 93 -13.26 -5.83 -4.53
N ALA A 94 -13.38 -5.99 -5.85
CA ALA A 94 -14.67 -6.00 -6.54
C ALA A 94 -15.57 -7.11 -6.00
N ALA A 95 -15.07 -8.36 -5.95
CA ALA A 95 -15.82 -9.50 -5.43
C ALA A 95 -16.26 -9.30 -3.96
N GLN A 96 -15.46 -8.63 -3.15
CA GLN A 96 -15.82 -8.33 -1.76
C GLN A 96 -16.99 -7.34 -1.69
N ILE A 97 -17.01 -6.31 -2.54
CA ILE A 97 -18.16 -5.40 -2.62
C ILE A 97 -19.37 -6.14 -3.18
N SER A 98 -19.20 -6.94 -4.25
CA SER A 98 -20.28 -7.75 -4.82
C SER A 98 -20.89 -8.72 -3.79
N PHE A 99 -20.07 -9.32 -2.94
CA PHE A 99 -20.53 -10.19 -1.87
C PHE A 99 -21.38 -9.45 -0.83
N MET A 100 -21.06 -8.18 -0.55
CA MET A 100 -21.82 -7.35 0.39
C MET A 100 -23.11 -6.79 -0.20
N TYR A 101 -23.08 -6.36 -1.46
CA TYR A 101 -24.12 -5.50 -2.05
C TYR A 101 -24.71 -6.00 -3.37
N GLY A 102 -24.36 -7.22 -3.82
CA GLY A 102 -24.78 -7.77 -5.11
C GLY A 102 -23.86 -7.38 -6.25
N ASP A 103 -23.98 -8.04 -7.41
CA ASP A 103 -23.02 -7.88 -8.52
C ASP A 103 -23.18 -6.58 -9.33
N GLU A 104 -24.35 -5.95 -9.26
CA GLU A 104 -24.68 -4.73 -9.99
C GLU A 104 -24.02 -3.50 -9.34
N SER A 105 -22.96 -2.96 -9.97
CA SER A 105 -22.17 -1.86 -9.39
C SER A 105 -22.94 -0.57 -9.12
N ASP A 106 -24.00 -0.32 -9.88
CA ASP A 106 -24.86 0.86 -9.71
C ASP A 106 -25.60 0.83 -8.36
N SER A 107 -25.89 -0.37 -7.85
CA SER A 107 -26.53 -0.57 -6.54
C SER A 107 -25.60 -0.28 -5.35
N TRP A 108 -24.29 -0.13 -5.60
CA TRP A 108 -23.30 0.12 -4.55
C TRP A 108 -23.26 1.57 -4.10
N CYS A 109 -23.88 2.49 -4.83
CA CYS A 109 -24.01 3.90 -4.43
C CYS A 109 -24.62 4.01 -3.03
N ASP A 110 -24.13 4.97 -2.23
CA ASP A 110 -24.53 5.23 -0.84
C ASP A 110 -24.21 4.11 0.17
N LYS A 111 -23.67 2.97 -0.29
CA LYS A 111 -23.24 1.89 0.59
C LYS A 111 -21.88 2.23 1.23
N LYS A 112 -21.66 1.72 2.45
CA LYS A 112 -20.45 1.97 3.24
C LYS A 112 -19.47 0.81 3.18
N ILE A 113 -18.19 1.12 3.10
CA ILE A 113 -17.12 0.13 3.19
C ILE A 113 -15.99 0.64 4.06
N GLU A 114 -15.20 -0.28 4.59
CA GLU A 114 -13.98 0.04 5.31
C GLU A 114 -12.76 -0.29 4.45
N LEU A 115 -11.89 0.70 4.25
CA LEU A 115 -10.62 0.52 3.56
C LEU A 115 -9.50 0.29 4.57
N PHE A 116 -8.63 -0.67 4.34
CA PHE A 116 -7.46 -0.92 5.16
C PHE A 116 -6.28 -1.47 4.34
N THR A 117 -5.07 -1.37 4.88
CA THR A 117 -3.87 -1.90 4.23
C THR A 117 -3.48 -3.26 4.84
N MET A 118 -3.09 -4.22 4.00
CA MET A 118 -2.45 -5.47 4.44
C MET A 118 -1.30 -5.87 3.50
N MET A 119 -0.34 -6.67 4.00
CA MET A 119 0.67 -7.29 3.15
C MET A 119 0.08 -8.46 2.36
N VAL A 120 0.34 -8.50 1.06
CA VAL A 120 -0.12 -9.56 0.16
C VAL A 120 1.03 -10.06 -0.70
N ALA A 121 0.98 -11.35 -1.08
CA ALA A 121 1.87 -11.88 -2.09
C ALA A 121 1.42 -11.41 -3.48
N PHE A 122 2.30 -10.71 -4.21
CA PHE A 122 2.10 -10.34 -5.60
C PHE A 122 3.40 -10.57 -6.36
N GLN A 123 3.35 -11.37 -7.44
CA GLN A 123 4.52 -11.73 -8.25
C GLN A 123 5.73 -12.24 -7.43
N GLY A 124 5.45 -13.04 -6.40
CA GLY A 124 6.49 -13.62 -5.52
C GLY A 124 7.04 -12.66 -4.45
N GLN A 125 6.53 -11.43 -4.35
CA GLN A 125 6.95 -10.44 -3.35
C GLN A 125 5.82 -10.10 -2.38
N GLN A 126 6.16 -9.76 -1.13
CA GLN A 126 5.22 -9.20 -0.16
C GLN A 126 5.10 -7.69 -0.37
N VAL A 127 3.91 -7.22 -0.73
CA VAL A 127 3.64 -5.80 -0.99
C VAL A 127 2.42 -5.31 -0.20
N PRO A 128 2.39 -4.04 0.23
CA PRO A 128 1.21 -3.48 0.87
C PRO A 128 0.11 -3.25 -0.18
N ALA A 129 -1.09 -3.73 0.10
CA ALA A 129 -2.28 -3.54 -0.75
C ALA A 129 -3.47 -3.03 0.05
N ILE A 130 -4.33 -2.26 -0.62
CA ILE A 130 -5.62 -1.84 -0.05
C ILE A 130 -6.63 -2.99 -0.18
N ARG A 131 -7.34 -3.26 0.91
CA ARG A 131 -8.44 -4.21 1.00
C ARG A 131 -9.70 -3.54 1.54
N ILE A 132 -10.80 -4.23 1.31
CA ILE A 132 -12.14 -3.80 1.65
C ILE A 132 -12.69 -4.77 2.71
N ALA A 133 -13.29 -4.21 3.76
CA ALA A 133 -14.06 -4.95 4.75
C ALA A 133 -15.48 -4.35 4.87
N PRO A 134 -16.46 -5.13 5.37
CA PRO A 134 -17.75 -4.58 5.77
C PRO A 134 -17.59 -3.56 6.88
N PRO A 135 -18.59 -2.67 7.07
CA PRO A 135 -18.64 -1.82 8.25
C PRO A 135 -18.62 -2.69 9.54
N PRO A 136 -17.95 -2.25 10.61
CA PRO A 136 -17.73 -3.04 11.82
C PRO A 136 -18.99 -3.55 12.55
N ASN A 137 -20.18 -3.02 12.22
CA ASN A 137 -21.46 -3.42 12.81
C ASN A 137 -22.40 -4.16 11.83
N VAL A 138 -21.89 -4.64 10.69
CA VAL A 138 -22.67 -5.46 9.76
C VAL A 138 -22.30 -6.93 9.96
N PRO A 139 -23.20 -7.78 10.48
CA PRO A 139 -22.93 -9.20 10.56
C PRO A 139 -22.74 -9.75 9.15
N MET A 140 -21.60 -10.40 8.89
CA MET A 140 -21.36 -11.14 7.66
C MET A 140 -22.18 -12.44 7.69
N THR A 141 -23.50 -12.33 7.70
CA THR A 141 -24.36 -13.46 7.30
C THR A 141 -24.00 -13.73 5.84
N GLY A 142 -23.65 -14.96 5.47
CA GLY A 142 -23.20 -15.32 4.12
C GLY A 142 -24.23 -15.15 2.99
N GLN A 143 -25.18 -14.24 3.15
CA GLN A 143 -26.11 -13.75 2.15
C GLN A 143 -25.77 -12.29 1.82
N PRO A 144 -25.81 -11.90 0.53
CA PRO A 144 -25.69 -10.50 0.14
C PRO A 144 -26.74 -9.68 0.87
N MET A 145 -26.36 -8.48 1.35
CA MET A 145 -27.32 -7.60 2.02
C MET A 145 -28.44 -7.23 1.03
N PRO A 146 -29.71 -7.17 1.49
CA PRO A 146 -30.81 -6.72 0.66
C PRO A 146 -30.66 -5.25 0.22
#